data_AF-A0A6V7JH80-F1
#
_entry.id   AF-A0A6V7JH80-F1
#
_cell.length_a   1.000
_cell.length_b   1.000
_cell.length_c   1.000
_cell.angle_alpha   90.00
_cell.angle_beta   90.00
_cell.angle_gamma   90.00
#
_symmetry.space_group_name_H-M   'P 1'
#
loop_
_entity.id
_entity.type
_entity.pdbx_description
1 polymer ?
#
loop_
_entity_poly.entity_id
_entity_poly.type
_entity_poly.pdbx_seq_one_letter_code
_entity_poly.pdbx_strand_id
1 'polypeptide(L)'
;MEKESTIATKLAENNITWSFIPPRPAHFGGLWEAAVKSMKRHLAIVTQGKVLTFEEYNTLLTNVEAVLNCRPLTPLTNDPNDLSVLTPPYFLIGDSLIQAVQPNLLDVADNKLSR
;
A
#
# COMPACT_ATOMS: atom_id res chain seq x y z
N MET A 1 28.92 -9.46 -5.15
CA MET A 1 29.27 -10.59 -4.27
C MET A 1 29.08 -10.30 -2.77
N GLU A 2 29.87 -9.47 -2.09
CA GLU A 2 29.73 -9.29 -0.61
C GLU A 2 28.36 -8.70 -0.18
N LYS A 3 27.77 -7.84 -1.00
CA LYS A 3 26.42 -7.30 -0.76
C LYS A 3 25.30 -8.30 -1.03
N GLU A 4 25.49 -9.22 -1.98
CA GLU A 4 24.48 -10.22 -2.35
C GLU A 4 24.39 -11.32 -1.29
N SER A 5 25.54 -11.77 -0.73
CA SER A 5 25.53 -12.72 0.39
C SER A 5 24.85 -12.12 1.62
N THR A 6 25.12 -10.85 1.91
CA THR A 6 24.48 -10.14 3.04
C THR A 6 22.95 -10.04 2.88
N ILE A 7 22.47 -9.77 1.66
CA ILE A 7 21.02 -9.73 1.37
C ILE A 7 20.42 -11.13 1.51
N ALA A 8 21.05 -12.15 0.93
CA ALA A 8 20.56 -13.53 0.99
C ALA A 8 20.44 -14.03 2.43
N THR A 9 21.45 -13.77 3.29
CA THR A 9 21.41 -14.15 4.70
C THR A 9 20.26 -13.47 5.44
N LYS A 10 20.09 -12.15 5.27
CA LYS A 10 18.98 -11.41 5.90
C LYS A 10 17.60 -11.89 5.44
N LEU A 11 17.44 -12.20 4.15
CA LEU A 11 16.18 -12.73 3.65
C LEU A 11 15.89 -14.11 4.24
N ALA A 12 16.91 -14.97 4.34
CA ALA A 12 16.78 -16.29 4.98
C ALA A 12 16.43 -16.19 6.48
N GLU A 13 17.04 -15.27 7.23
CA GLU A 13 16.70 -14.98 8.64
C GLU A 13 15.23 -14.59 8.81
N ASN A 14 14.65 -13.89 7.83
CA ASN A 14 13.25 -13.48 7.82
C ASN A 14 12.32 -14.50 7.15
N ASN A 15 12.80 -15.68 6.79
CA ASN A 15 12.06 -16.71 6.05
C ASN A 15 11.48 -16.21 4.70
N ILE A 16 12.17 -15.27 4.04
CA ILE A 16 11.79 -14.71 2.75
C ILE A 16 12.52 -15.45 1.63
N THR A 17 11.76 -16.04 0.71
CA THR A 17 12.31 -16.66 -0.51
C THR A 17 12.40 -15.61 -1.63
N TRP A 18 13.61 -15.31 -2.08
CA TRP A 18 13.82 -14.41 -3.22
C TRP A 18 13.80 -15.18 -4.54
N SER A 19 13.03 -14.68 -5.51
CA SER A 19 12.96 -15.24 -6.87
C SER A 19 13.13 -14.11 -7.89
N PHE A 20 13.97 -14.34 -8.90
CA PHE A 20 14.11 -13.43 -10.03
C PHE A 20 13.06 -13.74 -11.08
N ILE A 21 12.58 -12.69 -11.77
CA ILE A 21 11.80 -12.89 -12.98
C ILE A 21 12.65 -13.64 -14.03
N PRO A 22 12.01 -14.41 -14.93
CA PRO A 22 12.74 -15.00 -16.04
C PRO A 22 13.43 -13.90 -16.87
N PRO A 23 14.47 -14.20 -17.65
CA PRO A 23 15.07 -13.21 -18.54
C PRO A 23 14.13 -12.87 -19.71
N ARG A 24 13.90 -11.58 -19.96
CA ARG A 24 13.12 -10.99 -21.08
C ARG A 24 11.56 -11.07 -21.09
N PRO A 25 10.81 -11.44 -20.04
CA PRO A 25 9.36 -11.45 -20.11
C PRO A 25 8.82 -10.12 -19.58
N ALA A 26 8.63 -9.16 -20.47
CA ALA A 26 8.16 -7.80 -20.14
C ALA A 26 6.84 -7.76 -19.35
N HIS A 27 6.02 -8.81 -19.44
CA HIS A 27 4.73 -8.88 -18.74
C HIS A 27 4.83 -9.23 -17.26
N PHE A 28 5.92 -9.86 -16.80
CA PHE A 28 6.04 -10.23 -15.37
C PHE A 28 6.10 -9.00 -14.47
N GLY A 29 6.57 -7.86 -14.98
CA GLY A 29 6.74 -6.63 -14.21
C GLY A 29 5.69 -5.55 -14.33
N GLY A 30 4.66 -5.77 -15.14
CA GLY A 30 3.69 -4.72 -15.47
C GLY A 30 3.02 -4.09 -14.24
N LEU A 31 2.73 -4.87 -13.20
CA LEU A 31 2.01 -4.37 -12.02
C LEU A 31 2.86 -3.40 -11.18
N TRP A 32 4.09 -3.77 -10.81
CA TRP A 32 4.95 -2.87 -10.04
C TRP A 32 5.48 -1.71 -10.90
N GLU A 33 5.69 -1.92 -12.20
CA GLU A 33 6.05 -0.83 -13.11
C GLU A 33 4.92 0.20 -13.24
N ALA A 34 3.66 -0.23 -13.28
CA ALA A 34 2.51 0.65 -13.25
C ALA A 34 2.41 1.44 -11.93
N ALA A 35 2.73 0.81 -10.80
CA ALA A 35 2.80 1.50 -9.51
C ALA A 35 3.92 2.56 -9.50
N VAL A 36 5.13 2.22 -9.98
CA VAL A 36 6.26 3.16 -10.11
C VAL A 36 5.89 4.33 -11.03
N LYS A 37 5.23 4.06 -12.16
CA LYS A 37 4.74 5.10 -13.08
C LYS A 37 3.76 6.05 -12.39
N SER A 38 2.83 5.51 -11.59
CA SER A 38 1.83 6.29 -10.86
C SER A 38 2.45 7.18 -9.79
N MET A 39 3.40 6.64 -9.02
CA MET A 39 4.19 7.39 -8.03
C MET A 39 4.94 8.55 -8.68
N LYS A 40 5.72 8.27 -9.73
CA LYS A 40 6.50 9.30 -10.46
C LYS A 40 5.61 10.40 -11.05
N ARG A 41 4.43 10.03 -11.56
CA ARG A 41 3.46 11.01 -12.08
C ARG A 41 3.01 12.00 -11.01
N HIS A 42 2.62 11.52 -9.82
CA HIS A 42 2.20 12.39 -8.72
C HIS A 42 3.33 13.30 -8.28
N LEU A 43 4.54 12.76 -8.11
CA LEU A 43 5.72 13.55 -7.74
C LEU A 43 6.01 14.64 -8.77
N ALA A 44 6.00 14.33 -10.07
CA ALA A 44 6.23 15.31 -11.13
C ALA A 44 5.18 16.44 -11.13
N ILE A 45 3.90 16.11 -10.95
CA ILE A 45 2.79 17.09 -10.94
C ILE A 45 2.88 18.02 -9.72
N VAL A 46 3.24 17.50 -8.55
CA VAL A 46 3.28 18.29 -7.31
C VAL A 46 4.57 19.11 -7.21
N THR A 47 5.72 18.53 -7.56
CA THR A 47 7.01 19.23 -7.46
C THR A 47 7.17 20.31 -8.51
N GLN A 48 6.68 20.10 -9.74
CA GLN A 48 6.78 21.08 -10.85
C GLN A 48 8.20 21.62 -11.05
N GLY A 49 9.23 20.80 -10.82
CA GLY A 49 10.64 21.20 -10.96
C GLY A 49 11.22 21.97 -9.77
N LYS A 50 10.48 22.12 -8.67
CA LYS A 50 10.99 22.70 -7.42
C LYS A 50 11.99 21.74 -6.76
N VAL A 51 13.07 22.31 -6.23
CA VAL A 51 14.02 21.59 -5.37
C VAL A 51 13.41 21.57 -3.96
N LEU A 52 13.15 20.38 -3.45
CA LEU A 52 12.65 20.17 -2.11
C LEU A 52 13.80 19.81 -1.16
N THR A 53 13.68 20.23 0.09
CA THR A 53 14.48 19.68 1.18
C THR A 53 14.13 18.21 1.42
N PHE A 54 14.97 17.52 2.19
CA PHE A 54 14.72 16.13 2.57
C PHE A 54 13.37 15.95 3.28
N GLU A 55 13.05 16.82 4.23
CA GLU A 55 11.81 16.73 5.02
C GLU A 55 10.56 16.98 4.16
N GLU A 56 10.62 17.97 3.27
CA GLU A 56 9.55 18.26 2.32
C GLU A 56 9.33 17.10 1.34
N TYR A 57 10.41 16.54 0.81
CA TYR A 57 10.33 15.40 -0.10
C TYR A 57 9.79 14.14 0.60
N ASN A 58 10.25 13.87 1.83
CA ASN A 58 9.76 12.73 2.61
C ASN A 58 8.25 12.87 2.91
N THR A 59 7.82 14.06 3.33
CA THR A 59 6.40 14.36 3.58
C THR A 59 5.57 14.20 2.30
N LEU A 60 6.06 14.71 1.18
CA LEU A 60 5.40 14.54 -0.11
C LEU A 60 5.29 13.05 -0.49
N LEU A 61 6.36 12.28 -0.29
CA LEU A 61 6.40 10.86 -0.60
C LEU A 61 5.35 10.09 0.22
N THR A 62 5.26 10.35 1.53
CA THR A 62 4.24 9.76 2.41
C THR A 62 2.82 10.13 1.98
N ASN A 63 2.59 11.37 1.55
CA ASN A 63 1.28 11.78 1.04
C ASN A 63 0.92 11.06 -0.27
N VAL A 64 1.87 10.91 -1.20
CA VAL A 64 1.63 10.18 -2.45
C VAL A 64 1.39 8.70 -2.17
N GLU A 65 2.15 8.09 -1.26
CA GLU A 65 1.92 6.72 -0.79
C GLU A 65 0.50 6.54 -0.25
N ALA A 66 0.06 7.44 0.64
CA ALA A 66 -1.29 7.41 1.20
C ALA A 66 -2.36 7.48 0.09
N VAL A 67 -2.17 8.34 -0.92
CA VAL A 67 -3.09 8.43 -2.07
C VAL A 67 -3.13 7.11 -2.87
N LEU A 68 -1.98 6.51 -3.15
CA LEU A 68 -1.93 5.26 -3.92
C LEU A 68 -2.56 4.07 -3.19
N ASN A 69 -2.38 4.02 -1.86
CA ASN A 69 -2.91 2.98 -0.99
C ASN A 69 -4.38 3.22 -0.62
N CYS A 70 -4.86 4.46 -0.57
CA CYS A 70 -6.27 4.74 -0.25
C CYS A 70 -7.16 4.90 -1.49
N ARG A 71 -6.60 4.67 -2.70
CA ARG A 71 -7.37 4.81 -3.94
C ARG A 71 -8.55 3.82 -3.97
N PRO A 72 -9.77 4.25 -4.35
CA PRO A 72 -10.89 3.35 -4.53
C PRO A 72 -10.65 2.43 -5.74
N LEU A 73 -10.86 1.13 -5.57
CA LEU A 73 -10.79 0.13 -6.64
C LEU A 73 -12.18 -0.21 -7.17
N THR A 74 -13.12 -0.44 -6.26
CA THR A 74 -14.52 -0.76 -6.58
C THR A 74 -15.41 -0.42 -5.38
N PRO A 75 -16.69 -0.07 -5.57
CA PRO A 75 -17.67 -0.05 -4.49
C PRO A 75 -17.75 -1.42 -3.81
N LEU A 76 -17.97 -1.44 -2.50
CA LEU A 76 -18.16 -2.69 -1.73
C LEU A 76 -19.59 -3.23 -1.86
N THR A 77 -20.56 -2.35 -2.09
CA THR A 77 -21.97 -2.71 -2.22
C THR A 77 -22.59 -2.07 -3.45
N ASN A 78 -23.78 -2.54 -3.83
CA ASN A 78 -24.58 -1.97 -4.92
C ASN A 78 -25.58 -0.90 -4.42
N ASP A 79 -25.60 -0.60 -3.12
CA ASP A 79 -26.47 0.43 -2.58
C ASP A 79 -25.95 1.81 -3.00
N PRO A 80 -26.73 2.62 -3.74
CA PRO A 80 -26.29 3.96 -4.12
C PRO A 80 -26.06 4.91 -2.94
N ASN A 81 -26.55 4.58 -1.74
CA ASN A 81 -26.32 5.38 -0.54
C ASN A 81 -25.07 4.96 0.24
N ASP A 82 -24.47 3.81 -0.10
CA ASP A 82 -23.24 3.35 0.54
C ASP A 82 -22.01 3.88 -0.20
N LEU A 83 -21.22 4.68 0.50
CA LEU A 83 -20.01 5.30 -0.02
C LEU A 83 -18.76 4.47 0.29
N SER A 84 -18.91 3.27 0.85
CA SER A 84 -17.81 2.39 1.17
C SER A 84 -17.16 1.82 -0.10
N VAL A 85 -15.82 1.82 -0.11
CA VAL A 85 -15.02 1.45 -1.27
C VAL A 85 -13.93 0.47 -0.88
N LEU A 86 -13.70 -0.52 -1.74
CA LEU A 86 -12.58 -1.43 -1.63
C LEU A 86 -11.31 -0.68 -2.03
N THR A 87 -10.40 -0.50 -1.09
CA THR A 87 -9.06 0.04 -1.30
C THR A 87 -8.01 -1.07 -1.24
N PRO A 88 -6.79 -0.89 -1.81
CA PRO A 88 -5.74 -1.91 -1.76
C PRO A 88 -5.44 -2.52 -0.36
N PRO A 89 -5.43 -1.74 0.74
CA PRO A 89 -5.19 -2.26 2.10
C PRO A 89 -6.16 -3.32 2.58
N TYR A 90 -7.40 -3.35 2.06
CA TYR A 90 -8.36 -4.40 2.41
C TYR A 90 -7.81 -5.80 2.09
N PHE A 91 -6.96 -5.95 1.07
CA PHE A 91 -6.34 -7.23 0.74
C PHE A 91 -5.19 -7.64 1.67
N LEU A 92 -4.59 -6.68 2.38
CA LEU A 92 -3.43 -6.92 3.24
C LEU A 92 -3.80 -7.00 4.71
N ILE A 93 -4.71 -6.14 5.16
CA ILE A 93 -5.08 -5.97 6.58
C ILE A 93 -6.54 -6.37 6.83
N GLY A 94 -7.36 -6.47 5.77
CA GLY A 94 -8.79 -6.73 5.88
C GLY A 94 -9.65 -5.49 6.11
N ASP A 95 -9.04 -4.30 6.12
CA ASP A 95 -9.73 -3.03 6.41
C ASP A 95 -9.07 -1.83 5.71
N SER A 96 -9.70 -0.65 5.82
CA SER A 96 -9.20 0.63 5.34
C SER A 96 -8.10 1.19 6.25
N LEU A 97 -7.06 1.81 5.66
CA LEU A 97 -5.98 2.48 6.41
C LEU A 97 -6.44 3.75 7.13
N ILE A 98 -7.56 4.34 6.70
CA ILE A 98 -8.09 5.60 7.26
C ILE A 98 -9.08 5.31 8.40
N GLN A 99 -9.46 4.04 8.59
CA GLN A 99 -10.42 3.66 9.62
C GLN A 99 -9.83 3.89 11.03
N ALA A 100 -10.64 4.43 11.93
CA ALA A 100 -10.26 4.57 13.33
C ALA A 100 -10.04 3.19 13.96
N VAL A 101 -9.19 3.14 14.99
CA VAL A 101 -8.94 1.90 15.76
C VAL A 101 -10.27 1.41 16.34
N GLN A 102 -10.67 0.20 15.94
CA GLN A 102 -11.87 -0.45 16.47
C GLN A 102 -11.60 -0.94 17.89
N PRO A 103 -12.55 -0.79 18.84
CA PRO A 103 -12.42 -1.36 20.18
C PRO A 103 -12.31 -2.88 20.10
N ASN A 104 -11.54 -3.49 21.02
CA ASN A 104 -11.51 -4.94 21.13
C ASN A 104 -12.87 -5.43 21.64
N LEU A 105 -13.54 -6.26 20.84
CA LEU A 105 -14.86 -6.81 21.17
C LEU A 105 -14.82 -8.28 21.62
N LEU A 106 -13.63 -8.88 21.81
CA LEU A 106 -13.51 -10.31 22.13
C LEU A 106 -14.13 -10.67 23.49
N ASP A 107 -14.12 -9.72 24.44
CA ASP A 107 -14.70 -9.90 25.77
C ASP A 107 -16.15 -9.38 25.86
N VAL A 108 -16.71 -8.86 24.77
CA VAL A 108 -18.09 -8.38 24.73
C VAL A 108 -18.99 -9.54 24.36
N ALA A 109 -19.97 -9.85 25.22
CA ALA A 109 -20.95 -10.88 24.92
C ALA A 109 -21.76 -10.50 23.66
N ASP A 110 -21.88 -11.45 22.72
CA ASP A 110 -22.55 -11.25 21.42
C ASP A 110 -24.02 -10.77 21.56
N ASN A 111 -24.64 -11.00 22.71
CA ASN A 111 -26.01 -10.57 23.03
C ASN A 111 -26.11 -9.13 23.58
N LYS A 112 -25.01 -8.38 23.66
CA LYS A 112 -25.00 -7.01 24.17
C LYS A 112 -25.52 -6.03 23.11
N LEU A 113 -26.82 -5.77 23.10
CA LEU A 113 -27.39 -4.64 22.37
C LEU A 113 -27.10 -3.33 23.13
N SER A 114 -26.46 -2.38 22.46
CA SER A 114 -26.45 -0.98 22.90
C SER A 114 -27.89 -0.45 22.82
N ARG A 115 -28.39 0.10 23.93
CA ARG A 115 -29.72 0.72 24.02
C ARG A 115 -29.81 2.01 23.21
#